data_AF-A0A8J7U7H1-F1
#
_entry.id   AF-A0A8J7U7H1-F1
#
_cell.length_a   1.000
_cell.length_b   1.000
_cell.length_c   1.000
_cell.angle_alpha   90.00
_cell.angle_beta   90.00
_cell.angle_gamma   90.00
#
_symmetry.space_group_name_H-M   'P 1'
#
loop_
_entity.id
_entity.type
_entity.pdbx_description
1 polymer ?
#
loop_
_entity_poly.entity_id
_entity_poly.type
_entity_poly.pdbx_seq_one_letter_code
_entity_poly.pdbx_strand_id
1 'polypeptide(L)'
;MPSCSECGRKVMLAYRCRYCGEGFCEEHRLPERHQCPGIEAAKEEARIGRARAGDRRGDFGAWVDSASSTRFYLEGHVFEKTLSGDIQIDNGRFSRDEAREIAEMLSSDNPFLKLNATLAIWAKNGTIYVGLLVAAVILLAVVIVILKV
;
A
#
# COMPACT_ATOMS: atom_id res chain seq x y z
N MET A 1 12.55 46.17 -13.21
CA MET A 1 13.48 45.08 -12.86
C MET A 1 12.90 44.31 -11.70
N PRO A 2 12.75 42.99 -11.81
CA PRO A 2 12.34 42.20 -10.66
C PRO A 2 13.43 42.22 -9.58
N SER A 3 13.01 42.23 -8.32
CA SER A 3 13.88 42.15 -7.14
C SER A 3 13.64 40.83 -6.42
N CYS A 4 14.67 40.30 -5.77
CA CYS A 4 14.55 39.15 -4.90
C CYS A 4 13.76 39.53 -3.63
N SER A 5 12.75 38.75 -3.27
CA SER A 5 11.97 38.97 -2.03
C SER A 5 12.80 38.78 -0.74
N GLU A 6 13.81 37.89 -0.74
CA GLU A 6 14.64 37.67 0.47
C GLU A 6 15.72 38.73 0.68
N CYS A 7 16.44 39.09 -0.38
CA CYS A 7 17.66 39.90 -0.26
C CYS A 7 17.56 41.27 -0.94
N GLY A 8 16.43 41.59 -1.60
CA GLY A 8 16.19 42.88 -2.26
C GLY A 8 17.03 43.16 -3.50
N ARG A 9 17.94 42.25 -3.89
CA ARG A 9 18.82 42.44 -5.05
C ARG A 9 18.02 42.53 -6.34
N LYS A 10 18.25 43.58 -7.13
CA LYS A 10 17.69 43.71 -8.48
C LYS A 10 18.34 42.69 -9.41
N VAL A 11 17.52 41.86 -10.03
CA VAL A 11 17.96 40.81 -10.96
C VAL A 11 17.31 41.02 -12.33
N MET A 12 17.97 40.58 -13.38
CA MET A 12 17.42 40.61 -14.75
C MET A 12 16.33 39.56 -14.92
N LEU A 13 16.48 38.41 -14.27
CA LEU A 13 15.54 37.28 -14.27
C LEU A 13 15.28 36.85 -12.83
N ALA A 14 14.01 36.75 -12.44
CA ALA A 14 13.61 36.21 -11.14
C ALA A 14 13.00 34.81 -11.29
N TYR A 15 13.39 33.90 -10.41
CA TYR A 15 12.84 32.55 -10.33
C TYR A 15 11.59 32.54 -9.46
N ARG A 16 10.48 32.06 -10.01
CA ARG A 16 9.22 31.96 -9.27
C ARG A 16 9.15 30.64 -8.51
N CYS A 17 9.00 30.68 -7.19
CA CYS A 17 8.83 29.48 -6.37
C CYS A 17 7.44 28.86 -6.62
N ARG A 18 7.35 27.54 -6.78
CA ARG A 18 6.08 26.83 -6.99
C ARG A 18 5.22 26.71 -5.72
N TYR A 19 5.84 26.87 -4.55
CA TYR A 19 5.17 26.69 -3.26
C TYR A 19 4.60 28.01 -2.71
N CYS A 20 5.39 29.09 -2.69
CA CYS A 20 4.95 30.40 -2.20
C CYS A 20 4.59 31.42 -3.31
N GLY A 21 4.97 31.17 -4.57
CA GLY A 21 4.63 32.05 -5.71
C GLY A 21 5.51 33.30 -5.86
N GLU A 22 6.42 33.56 -4.92
CA GLU A 22 7.31 34.72 -4.90
C GLU A 22 8.55 34.57 -5.81
N GLY A 23 9.22 35.70 -6.10
CA GLY A 23 10.34 35.81 -7.02
C GLY A 23 11.70 35.94 -6.32
N PHE A 24 12.65 35.08 -6.69
CA PHE A 24 13.97 34.98 -6.05
C PHE A 24 15.14 35.06 -7.04
N CYS A 25 16.32 35.44 -6.55
CA CYS A 25 17.57 35.38 -7.31
C CYS A 25 18.13 33.95 -7.37
N GLU A 26 19.20 33.72 -8.14
CA GLU A 26 19.82 32.40 -8.31
C GLU A 26 20.24 31.77 -6.96
N GLU A 27 20.73 32.58 -6.03
CA GLU A 27 21.20 32.12 -4.71
C GLU A 27 20.04 31.69 -3.80
N HIS A 28 18.85 32.28 -3.96
CA HIS A 28 17.67 32.05 -3.10
C HIS A 28 16.55 31.28 -3.81
N ARG A 29 16.79 30.74 -5.01
CA ARG A 29 15.77 30.03 -5.80
C ARG A 29 15.28 28.72 -5.15
N LEU A 30 16.09 28.12 -4.26
CA LEU A 30 15.72 26.90 -3.53
C LEU A 30 14.86 27.24 -2.30
N PRO A 31 13.78 26.49 -2.04
CA PRO A 31 12.91 26.68 -0.87
C PRO A 31 13.62 26.72 0.48
N GLU A 32 14.69 25.94 0.64
CA GLU A 32 15.49 25.89 1.89
C GLU A 32 16.25 27.19 2.14
N ARG A 33 16.62 27.91 1.07
CA ARG A 33 17.44 29.13 1.16
C ARG A 33 16.62 30.40 1.38
N HIS A 34 15.30 30.34 1.19
CA HIS A 34 14.37 31.43 1.47
C HIS A 34 13.31 31.05 2.52
N GLN A 35 13.54 29.98 3.28
CA GLN A 35 12.63 29.50 4.33
C GLN A 35 11.16 29.45 3.87
N CYS A 36 10.94 28.82 2.71
CA CYS A 36 9.65 28.86 2.03
C CYS A 36 8.49 28.40 2.93
N PRO A 37 7.46 29.22 3.21
CA PRO A 37 6.34 28.81 4.06
C PRO A 37 5.53 27.66 3.43
N GLY A 38 5.44 27.62 2.10
CA GLY A 38 4.71 26.56 1.38
C GLY A 38 5.40 25.20 1.37
N ILE A 39 6.69 25.09 1.73
CA ILE A 39 7.38 23.79 1.73
C ILE A 39 6.99 22.96 2.96
N GLU A 40 6.71 23.59 4.10
CA GLU A 40 6.29 22.87 5.31
C GLU A 40 4.86 22.38 5.20
N ALA A 41 3.97 23.16 4.57
CA ALA A 41 2.66 22.67 4.19
C ALA A 41 2.77 21.46 3.24
N ALA A 42 3.61 21.55 2.19
CA ALA A 42 3.81 20.44 1.26
C ALA A 42 4.48 19.21 1.92
N LYS A 43 5.40 19.41 2.87
CA LYS A 43 6.03 18.32 3.64
C LYS A 43 5.01 17.66 4.57
N GLU A 44 4.15 18.45 5.21
CA GLU A 44 3.09 17.93 6.07
C GLU A 44 2.03 17.20 5.25
N GLU A 45 1.62 17.74 4.10
CA GLU A 45 0.75 17.04 3.15
C GLU A 45 1.39 15.74 2.64
N ALA A 46 2.69 15.74 2.34
CA ALA A 46 3.43 14.54 1.98
C ALA A 46 3.59 13.57 3.15
N ARG A 47 3.59 14.06 4.40
CA ARG A 47 3.62 13.24 5.62
C ARG A 47 2.25 12.60 5.85
N ILE A 48 1.16 13.35 5.71
CA ILE A 48 -0.22 12.88 5.77
C ILE A 48 -0.50 11.90 4.63
N GLY A 49 -0.05 12.19 3.41
CA GLY A 49 -0.15 11.28 2.27
C GLY A 49 0.63 9.98 2.47
N ARG A 50 1.83 10.05 3.06
CA ARG A 50 2.59 8.86 3.48
C ARG A 50 1.96 8.12 4.65
N ALA A 51 1.34 8.82 5.60
CA ALA A 51 0.61 8.23 6.70
C ALA A 51 -0.65 7.48 6.20
N ARG A 52 -1.41 8.06 5.26
CA ARG A 52 -2.52 7.38 4.56
C ARG A 52 -2.06 6.17 3.74
N ALA A 53 -0.86 6.21 3.17
CA ALA A 53 -0.27 5.05 2.49
C ALA A 53 0.29 3.99 3.46
N GLY A 54 0.51 4.34 4.74
CA GLY A 54 1.21 3.52 5.73
C GLY A 54 0.33 2.97 6.86
N ASP A 55 -0.88 3.48 7.08
CA ASP A 55 -1.73 3.09 8.22
C ASP A 55 -2.74 1.98 7.85
N ARG A 56 -2.21 0.77 7.64
CA ARG A 56 -2.97 -0.44 7.30
C ARG A 56 -3.43 -1.26 8.52
N ARG A 57 -3.43 -0.70 9.74
CA ARG A 57 -3.80 -1.44 10.97
C ARG A 57 -5.22 -1.17 11.48
N GLY A 58 -5.86 -0.08 11.05
CA GLY A 58 -7.21 0.30 11.51
C GLY A 58 -8.29 0.48 10.42
N ASP A 59 -7.93 0.38 9.14
CA ASP A 59 -8.78 0.85 8.02
C ASP A 59 -9.65 -0.24 7.37
N PHE A 60 -9.48 -1.52 7.71
CA PHE A 60 -10.24 -2.58 7.03
C PHE A 60 -11.75 -2.47 7.30
N GLY A 61 -12.16 -2.25 8.56
CA GLY A 61 -13.58 -2.10 8.89
C GLY A 61 -14.23 -0.90 8.20
N ALA A 62 -13.55 0.25 8.23
CA ALA A 62 -13.99 1.46 7.53
C ALA A 62 -14.07 1.24 6.02
N TRP A 63 -13.09 0.53 5.44
CA TRP A 63 -13.15 0.12 4.05
C TRP A 63 -14.36 -0.78 3.78
N VAL A 64 -14.59 -1.85 4.54
CA VAL A 64 -15.71 -2.79 4.36
C VAL A 64 -17.05 -2.05 4.38
N ASP A 65 -17.23 -1.09 5.28
CA ASP A 65 -18.49 -0.38 5.47
C ASP A 65 -18.68 0.81 4.51
N SER A 66 -17.61 1.32 3.92
CA SER A 66 -17.69 2.38 2.92
C SER A 66 -18.39 1.92 1.61
N ALA A 67 -18.99 2.86 0.88
CA ALA A 67 -19.52 2.63 -0.46
C ALA A 67 -18.43 2.51 -1.55
N SER A 68 -17.14 2.61 -1.17
CA SER A 68 -16.03 2.58 -2.13
C SER A 68 -15.85 1.17 -2.71
N SER A 69 -15.63 1.10 -4.03
CA SER A 69 -15.26 -0.12 -4.78
C SER A 69 -13.76 -0.28 -4.96
N THR A 70 -12.96 0.51 -4.23
CA THR A 70 -11.50 0.50 -4.32
C THR A 70 -10.92 -0.80 -3.78
N ARG A 71 -9.87 -1.31 -4.43
CA ARG A 71 -9.10 -2.47 -3.95
C ARG A 71 -8.39 -2.14 -2.64
N PHE A 72 -8.37 -3.07 -1.70
CA PHE A 72 -7.65 -2.93 -0.43
C PHE A 72 -6.53 -3.97 -0.34
N TYR A 73 -5.33 -3.56 0.10
CA TYR A 73 -4.14 -4.40 0.12
C TYR A 73 -3.67 -4.64 1.56
N LEU A 74 -3.70 -5.90 2.02
CA LEU A 74 -3.33 -6.26 3.39
C LEU A 74 -2.38 -7.45 3.40
N GLU A 75 -1.21 -7.31 4.02
CA GLU A 75 -0.18 -8.37 4.17
C GLU A 75 0.14 -9.16 2.88
N GLY A 76 0.01 -8.52 1.71
CA GLY A 76 0.28 -9.14 0.41
C GLY A 76 -0.95 -9.73 -0.31
N HIS A 77 -2.13 -9.65 0.30
CA HIS A 77 -3.40 -10.09 -0.27
C HIS A 77 -4.23 -8.90 -0.78
N VAL A 78 -5.01 -9.12 -1.85
CA VAL A 78 -5.88 -8.09 -2.45
C VAL A 78 -7.33 -8.39 -2.15
N PHE A 79 -8.04 -7.41 -1.59
CA PHE A 79 -9.44 -7.46 -1.24
C PHE A 79 -10.24 -6.57 -2.21
N GLU A 80 -11.29 -7.15 -2.79
CA GLU A 80 -12.20 -6.49 -3.72
C GLU A 80 -13.65 -6.70 -3.25
N LYS A 81 -14.52 -5.71 -3.45
CA LYS A 81 -15.95 -5.87 -3.17
C LYS A 81 -16.67 -6.34 -4.43
N THR A 82 -17.52 -7.34 -4.26
CA THR A 82 -18.40 -7.84 -5.31
C THR A 82 -19.72 -7.07 -5.27
N LEU A 83 -20.41 -6.99 -6.41
CA LEU A 83 -21.76 -6.40 -6.52
C LEU A 83 -22.78 -7.10 -5.61
N SER A 84 -22.57 -8.38 -5.30
CA SER A 84 -23.41 -9.19 -4.42
C SER A 84 -23.24 -8.85 -2.92
N GLY A 85 -22.29 -7.99 -2.56
CA GLY A 85 -21.98 -7.64 -1.16
C GLY A 85 -20.90 -8.52 -0.51
N ASP A 86 -20.47 -9.58 -1.19
CA ASP A 86 -19.35 -10.41 -0.77
C ASP A 86 -18.00 -9.75 -1.05
N ILE A 87 -16.96 -10.19 -0.33
CA ILE A 87 -15.59 -9.74 -0.48
C ILE A 87 -14.78 -10.84 -1.18
N GLN A 88 -14.11 -10.47 -2.28
CA GLN A 88 -13.21 -11.35 -3.00
C GLN A 88 -11.78 -11.10 -2.54
N ILE A 89 -11.08 -12.16 -2.14
CA ILE A 89 -9.68 -12.14 -1.68
C ILE A 89 -8.87 -13.08 -2.57
N ASP A 90 -7.92 -12.55 -3.36
CA ASP A 90 -7.07 -13.31 -4.28
C ASP A 90 -7.84 -14.36 -5.12
N ASN A 91 -9.00 -13.97 -5.66
CA ASN A 91 -9.95 -14.79 -6.43
C ASN A 91 -10.82 -15.79 -5.64
N GLY A 92 -10.66 -15.90 -4.32
CA GLY A 92 -11.62 -16.59 -3.45
C GLY A 92 -12.76 -15.65 -3.02
N ARG A 93 -14.00 -16.14 -2.96
CA ARG A 93 -15.15 -15.37 -2.44
C ARG A 93 -15.40 -15.68 -0.97
N PHE A 94 -15.56 -14.62 -0.19
CA PHE A 94 -15.77 -14.63 1.26
C PHE A 94 -16.94 -13.71 1.60
N SER A 95 -17.72 -14.09 2.60
CA SER A 95 -18.69 -13.19 3.22
C SER A 95 -18.00 -12.02 3.92
N ARG A 96 -18.75 -10.97 4.23
CA ARG A 96 -18.19 -9.78 4.92
C ARG A 96 -17.61 -10.12 6.29
N ASP A 97 -18.22 -11.06 6.99
CA ASP A 97 -17.77 -11.47 8.33
C ASP A 97 -16.52 -12.35 8.25
N GLU A 98 -16.48 -13.33 7.33
CA GLU A 98 -15.28 -14.13 7.07
C GLU A 98 -14.08 -13.24 6.68
N ALA A 99 -14.31 -12.23 5.84
CA ALA A 99 -13.25 -11.32 5.43
C ALA A 99 -12.73 -10.45 6.58
N ARG A 100 -13.59 -10.08 7.56
CA ARG A 100 -13.16 -9.38 8.79
C ARG A 100 -12.30 -10.26 9.67
N GLU A 101 -12.68 -11.51 9.88
CA GLU A 101 -11.88 -12.47 10.64
C GLU A 101 -10.51 -12.71 9.99
N ILE A 102 -10.48 -12.86 8.65
CA ILE A 102 -9.24 -13.01 7.89
C ILE A 102 -8.36 -11.75 8.04
N ALA A 103 -8.94 -10.56 7.92
CA ALA A 103 -8.19 -9.31 8.06
C ALA A 103 -7.64 -9.12 9.49
N GLU A 104 -8.40 -9.50 10.51
CA GLU A 104 -7.95 -9.49 11.91
C GLU A 104 -6.78 -10.46 12.12
N MET A 105 -6.89 -11.69 11.61
CA MET A 105 -5.83 -12.69 11.70
C MET A 105 -4.56 -12.27 10.96
N LEU A 106 -4.67 -11.68 9.76
CA LEU A 106 -3.52 -11.13 9.01
C LEU A 106 -2.86 -9.96 9.74
N SER A 107 -3.65 -9.16 10.45
CA SER A 107 -3.15 -7.99 11.19
C SER A 107 -2.53 -8.34 12.54
N SER A 108 -2.72 -9.57 13.02
CA SER A 108 -2.14 -10.05 14.28
C SER A 108 -0.62 -10.15 14.21
N ASP A 109 0.10 -9.80 15.29
CA ASP A 109 1.55 -10.02 15.37
C ASP A 109 1.94 -11.50 15.47
N ASN A 110 0.97 -12.39 15.73
CA ASN A 110 1.23 -13.82 15.87
C ASN A 110 1.37 -14.50 14.48
N PRO A 111 2.53 -15.11 14.18
CA PRO A 111 2.78 -15.71 12.87
C PRO A 111 1.84 -16.88 12.56
N PHE A 112 1.38 -17.63 13.56
CA PHE A 112 0.47 -18.77 13.34
C PHE A 112 -0.93 -18.31 12.94
N LEU A 113 -1.40 -17.19 13.50
CA LEU A 113 -2.69 -16.59 13.13
C LEU A 113 -2.64 -16.07 11.69
N LYS A 114 -1.56 -15.42 11.29
CA LYS A 114 -1.35 -15.00 9.89
C LYS A 114 -1.38 -16.19 8.93
N LEU A 115 -0.67 -17.27 9.28
CA LEU A 115 -0.65 -18.49 8.47
C LEU A 115 -2.04 -19.11 8.31
N ASN A 116 -2.84 -19.14 9.39
CA ASN A 116 -4.22 -19.64 9.32
C ASN A 116 -5.06 -18.82 8.33
N ALA A 117 -4.94 -17.50 8.34
CA ALA A 117 -5.63 -16.63 7.39
C ALA A 117 -5.19 -16.88 5.95
N THR A 118 -3.88 -16.95 5.69
CA THR A 118 -3.34 -17.25 4.37
C THR A 118 -3.81 -18.62 3.85
N LEU A 119 -3.85 -19.64 4.70
CA LEU A 119 -4.38 -20.96 4.35
C LEU A 119 -5.88 -20.92 4.03
N ALA A 120 -6.68 -20.18 4.80
CA ALA A 120 -8.10 -20.00 4.52
C ALA A 120 -8.34 -19.35 3.15
N ILE A 121 -7.52 -18.37 2.79
CA ILE A 121 -7.54 -17.74 1.45
C ILE A 121 -7.23 -18.78 0.37
N TRP A 122 -6.16 -19.55 0.54
CA TRP A 122 -5.72 -20.53 -0.46
C TRP A 122 -6.70 -21.70 -0.65
N ALA A 123 -7.44 -22.06 0.40
CA ALA A 123 -8.45 -23.11 0.32
C ALA A 123 -9.58 -22.76 -0.65
N LYS A 124 -9.94 -21.48 -0.72
CA LYS A 124 -11.04 -20.99 -1.57
C LYS A 124 -10.61 -20.63 -2.99
N ASN A 125 -9.36 -20.21 -3.20
CA ASN A 125 -8.85 -19.84 -4.53
C ASN A 125 -8.24 -21.02 -5.31
N GLY A 126 -8.16 -22.21 -4.70
CA GLY A 126 -7.64 -23.43 -5.33
C GLY A 126 -6.11 -23.55 -5.33
N THR A 127 -5.39 -22.58 -4.78
CA THR A 127 -3.92 -22.59 -4.68
C THR A 127 -3.42 -23.78 -3.86
N ILE A 128 -4.18 -24.23 -2.85
CA ILE A 128 -3.84 -25.44 -2.07
C ILE A 128 -3.73 -26.67 -2.96
N TYR A 129 -4.66 -26.87 -3.91
CA TYR A 129 -4.66 -28.05 -4.77
C TYR A 129 -3.43 -28.07 -5.69
N VAL A 130 -3.01 -26.91 -6.20
CA VAL A 130 -1.80 -26.80 -7.03
C VAL A 130 -0.55 -27.19 -6.23
N GLY A 131 -0.44 -26.70 -4.99
CA GLY A 131 0.67 -27.06 -4.10
C GLY A 131 0.71 -28.56 -3.78
N LEU A 132 -0.44 -29.18 -3.51
CA LEU A 132 -0.54 -30.62 -3.26
C LEU A 132 -0.15 -31.46 -4.48
N LEU A 133 -0.55 -31.05 -5.68
CA LEU A 133 -0.15 -31.74 -6.92
C LEU A 133 1.36 -31.66 -7.15
N VAL A 134 1.97 -30.49 -6.96
CA VAL A 134 3.43 -30.32 -7.07
C VAL A 134 4.16 -31.20 -6.06
N ALA A 135 3.71 -31.21 -4.79
CA ALA A 135 4.28 -32.06 -3.76
C ALA A 135 4.17 -33.56 -4.10
N ALA A 136 3.01 -34.01 -4.61
CA ALA A 136 2.81 -35.39 -5.05
C ALA A 136 3.75 -35.78 -6.20
N VAL A 137 3.94 -34.90 -7.18
CA VAL A 137 4.89 -35.13 -8.29
C VAL A 137 6.33 -35.20 -7.78
N ILE A 138 6.72 -34.33 -6.84
CA ILE A 138 8.06 -34.35 -6.23
C ILE A 138 8.27 -35.66 -5.47
N LEU A 139 7.31 -36.09 -4.65
CA LEU A 139 7.40 -37.36 -3.92
C LEU A 139 7.50 -38.55 -4.88
N LEU A 140 6.70 -38.56 -5.95
CA LEU A 140 6.77 -39.59 -6.98
C LEU A 140 8.14 -39.60 -7.68
N ALA A 141 8.70 -38.43 -7.99
CA ALA A 141 10.05 -38.32 -8.56
C ALA A 141 11.13 -38.86 -7.59
N VAL A 142 11.03 -38.54 -6.30
CA VAL A 142 11.92 -39.08 -5.26
C VAL A 142 11.82 -40.59 -5.19
N VAL A 143 10.61 -41.15 -5.21
CA VAL A 143 10.39 -42.62 -5.23
C VAL A 143 11.01 -43.24 -6.48
N ILE A 144 10.83 -42.65 -7.67
CA ILE A 144 11.46 -43.13 -8.91
C ILE A 144 12.98 -43.14 -8.79
N VAL A 145 13.59 -42.09 -8.24
CA VAL A 145 15.05 -42.02 -8.04
C VAL A 145 15.53 -43.12 -7.10
N ILE A 146 14.81 -43.37 -6.00
CA ILE A 146 15.14 -44.43 -5.05
C ILE A 146 15.01 -45.83 -5.67
N LEU A 147 14.01 -46.05 -6.53
CA LEU A 147 13.77 -47.34 -7.21
C LEU A 147 14.66 -47.58 -8.43
N LYS A 148 15.31 -46.54 -8.97
CA LYS A 148 16.29 -46.61 -10.08
C LYS A 148 17.75 -46.64 -9.60
N VAL A 149 17.97 -47.02 -8.34
CA VAL A 149 19.26 -47.42 -7.76
C VAL A 149 19.34 -48.94 -7.74
#